data_AF-A0A8T6N6H8-F1
#
_entry.id   AF-A0A8T6N6H8-F1
#
_cell.length_a   1.000
_cell.length_b   1.000
_cell.length_c   1.000
_cell.angle_alpha   90.00
_cell.angle_beta   90.00
_cell.angle_gamma   90.00
#
_symmetry.space_group_name_H-M   'P 1'
#
loop_
_entity.id
_entity.type
_entity.pdbx_description
1 polymer ?
#
loop_
_entity_poly.entity_id
_entity_poly.type
_entity_poly.pdbx_seq_one_letter_code
_entity_poly.pdbx_strand_id
1 'polypeptide(L)'
;MKIDEIVSAIEKLPVEVQERVYEDLTDLKRAKKREEAQVNYMKYVKAMWPGFVHGRHHALMAKKFEAIAEGKLKRLIINMPPRHTKSEFASYLLPSWYLGKNPGKKVIQCSNTAELAVGFGRKVRNLVDSEHYAEIFPNVSLRVDSKAAGRWATSG
;
A
#
# COMPACT_ATOMS: atom_id res chain seq x y z
N MET A 1 -18.63 20.81 -13.60
CA MET A 1 -19.46 19.97 -14.49
C MET A 1 -20.29 19.04 -13.64
N LYS A 2 -21.59 18.97 -13.89
CA LYS A 2 -22.48 18.03 -13.18
C LYS A 2 -22.30 16.63 -13.79
N ILE A 3 -22.33 15.59 -12.98
CA ILE A 3 -22.14 14.19 -13.45
C ILE A 3 -23.17 13.83 -14.54
N ASP A 4 -24.39 14.35 -14.43
CA ASP A 4 -25.49 14.09 -15.38
C ASP A 4 -25.21 14.66 -16.78
N GLU A 5 -24.51 15.79 -16.87
CA GLU A 5 -24.12 16.40 -18.15
C GLU A 5 -23.07 15.55 -18.88
N ILE A 6 -22.17 14.90 -18.12
CA ILE A 6 -21.14 14.00 -18.66
C ILE A 6 -21.78 12.72 -19.19
N VAL A 7 -22.69 12.12 -18.41
CA VAL A 7 -23.37 10.87 -18.81
C VAL A 7 -24.19 11.09 -20.09
N SER A 8 -24.97 12.17 -20.14
CA SER A 8 -25.76 12.50 -21.33
C SER A 8 -24.90 12.81 -22.57
N ALA A 9 -23.70 13.35 -22.39
CA ALA A 9 -22.76 13.57 -23.48
C ALA A 9 -22.16 12.26 -24.00
N ILE A 10 -21.86 11.30 -23.11
CA ILE A 10 -21.30 9.98 -23.47
C ILE A 10 -22.34 9.14 -24.23
N GLU A 11 -23.60 9.14 -23.79
CA GLU A 11 -24.69 8.39 -24.44
C GLU A 11 -24.96 8.82 -25.89
N LYS A 12 -24.58 10.05 -26.27
CA LYS A 12 -24.73 10.58 -27.64
C LYS A 12 -23.57 10.21 -28.57
N LEU A 13 -22.50 9.59 -28.06
CA LEU A 13 -21.35 9.18 -28.86
C LEU A 13 -21.61 7.84 -29.58
N PRO A 14 -20.94 7.55 -30.70
CA PRO A 14 -20.96 6.22 -31.31
C PRO A 14 -20.52 5.13 -30.33
N VAL A 15 -21.06 3.91 -30.46
CA VAL A 15 -20.79 2.78 -29.54
C VAL A 15 -19.29 2.52 -29.38
N GLU A 16 -18.53 2.53 -30.47
CA GLU A 16 -17.07 2.37 -30.48
C GLU A 16 -16.35 3.42 -29.61
N VAL A 17 -16.86 4.66 -29.61
CA VAL A 17 -16.32 5.75 -28.79
C VAL A 17 -16.76 5.61 -27.34
N GLN A 18 -17.97 5.11 -27.08
CA GLN A 18 -18.43 4.82 -25.71
C GLN A 18 -17.57 3.74 -25.03
N GLU A 19 -17.25 2.66 -25.75
CA GLU A 19 -16.40 1.58 -25.26
C GLU A 19 -15.01 2.11 -24.88
N ARG A 20 -14.39 2.88 -25.78
CA ARG A 20 -13.09 3.51 -25.51
C ARG A 20 -13.13 4.45 -24.31
N VAL A 21 -14.17 5.29 -24.20
CA VAL A 21 -14.35 6.18 -23.05
C VAL A 21 -14.49 5.37 -21.76
N TYR A 22 -15.18 4.23 -21.78
CA TYR A 22 -15.31 3.35 -20.62
C TYR A 22 -13.97 2.73 -20.20
N GLU A 23 -13.16 2.28 -21.16
CA GLU A 23 -11.79 1.79 -20.91
C GLU A 23 -10.93 2.90 -20.28
N ASP A 24 -10.89 4.08 -20.90
CA ASP A 24 -10.12 5.24 -20.41
C ASP A 24 -10.55 5.64 -18.98
N LEU A 25 -11.85 5.63 -18.69
CA LEU A 25 -12.39 5.92 -17.35
C LEU A 25 -11.98 4.85 -16.32
N THR A 26 -11.96 3.59 -16.74
CA THR A 26 -11.53 2.47 -15.88
C THR A 26 -10.06 2.59 -15.53
N ASP A 27 -9.22 2.92 -16.51
CA ASP A 27 -7.79 3.11 -16.32
C ASP A 27 -7.48 4.35 -15.49
N LEU A 28 -8.20 5.45 -15.72
CA LEU A 28 -8.12 6.64 -14.87
C LEU A 28 -8.47 6.32 -13.41
N LYS A 29 -9.52 5.53 -13.18
CA LYS A 29 -9.93 5.10 -11.83
C LYS A 29 -8.86 4.25 -11.16
N ARG A 30 -8.23 3.33 -11.89
CA ARG A 30 -7.11 2.50 -11.40
C ARG A 30 -5.89 3.36 -11.09
N ALA A 31 -5.51 4.27 -11.99
CA ALA A 31 -4.39 5.19 -11.81
C ALA A 31 -4.58 6.07 -10.57
N LYS A 32 -5.78 6.65 -10.40
CA LYS A 32 -6.12 7.46 -9.23
C LYS A 32 -6.06 6.66 -7.93
N LYS A 33 -6.63 5.45 -7.91
CA LYS A 33 -6.54 4.55 -6.74
C LYS A 33 -5.09 4.25 -6.38
N ARG A 34 -4.27 3.97 -7.39
CA ARG A 34 -2.83 3.71 -7.24
C ARG A 34 -2.12 4.91 -6.62
N GLU A 35 -2.24 6.10 -7.21
CA GLU A 35 -1.60 7.32 -6.72
C GLU A 35 -2.04 7.67 -5.28
N GLU A 36 -3.34 7.58 -4.99
CA GLU A 36 -3.86 7.81 -3.63
C GLU A 36 -3.27 6.83 -2.62
N ALA A 37 -3.16 5.53 -2.97
CA ALA A 37 -2.59 4.52 -2.09
C ALA A 37 -1.06 4.65 -1.94
N GLN A 38 -0.35 5.13 -2.96
CA GLN A 38 1.08 5.41 -2.86
C GLN A 38 1.38 6.58 -1.91
N VAL A 39 0.48 7.57 -1.81
CA VAL A 39 0.69 8.74 -0.97
C VAL A 39 0.05 8.59 0.42
N ASN A 40 -1.14 8.01 0.52
CA ASN A 40 -1.89 7.87 1.75
C ASN A 40 -1.84 6.43 2.29
N TYR A 41 -1.31 6.29 3.51
CA TYR A 41 -1.11 5.00 4.14
C TYR A 41 -2.43 4.27 4.44
N MET A 42 -3.48 4.98 4.87
CA MET A 42 -4.77 4.32 5.11
C MET A 42 -5.44 3.83 3.83
N LYS A 43 -5.29 4.56 2.71
CA LYS A 43 -5.76 4.10 1.39
C LYS A 43 -5.02 2.84 0.97
N TYR A 44 -3.71 2.78 1.20
CA TYR A 44 -2.92 1.57 1.00
C TYR A 44 -3.41 0.40 1.85
N VAL A 45 -3.62 0.61 3.17
CA VAL A 45 -4.15 -0.43 4.06
C VAL A 45 -5.50 -0.96 3.52
N LYS A 46 -6.38 -0.09 3.06
CA LYS A 46 -7.69 -0.50 2.50
C LYS A 46 -7.54 -1.28 1.19
N ALA A 47 -6.52 -0.97 0.38
CA ALA A 47 -6.23 -1.72 -0.84
C ALA A 47 -5.69 -3.12 -0.54
N MET A 48 -4.80 -3.27 0.46
CA MET A 48 -4.23 -4.57 0.84
C MET A 48 -5.15 -5.39 1.75
N TRP A 49 -6.04 -4.73 2.49
CA TRP A 49 -7.03 -5.37 3.37
C TRP A 49 -8.41 -4.71 3.21
N PRO A 50 -9.16 -5.06 2.14
CA PRO A 50 -10.46 -4.45 1.83
C PRO A 50 -11.50 -4.57 2.94
N GLY A 51 -11.50 -5.67 3.69
CA GLY A 51 -12.40 -5.90 4.83
C GLY A 51 -12.06 -5.10 6.10
N PHE A 52 -10.96 -4.36 6.12
CA PHE A 52 -10.53 -3.66 7.33
C PHE A 52 -11.47 -2.50 7.70
N VAL A 53 -11.88 -2.46 8.97
CA VAL A 53 -12.65 -1.38 9.58
C VAL A 53 -11.73 -0.66 10.56
N HIS A 54 -11.50 0.63 10.33
CA HIS A 54 -10.53 1.39 11.11
C HIS A 54 -11.22 2.32 12.13
N GLY A 55 -10.75 2.31 13.37
CA GLY A 55 -11.04 3.35 14.37
C GLY A 55 -10.15 4.60 14.26
N ARG A 56 -10.40 5.58 15.15
CA ARG A 56 -9.63 6.84 15.26
C ARG A 56 -8.14 6.62 15.48
N HIS A 57 -7.77 5.65 16.32
CA HIS A 57 -6.37 5.37 16.64
C HIS A 57 -5.57 4.88 15.42
N HIS A 58 -6.18 4.12 14.51
CA HIS A 58 -5.53 3.72 13.26
C HIS A 58 -5.24 4.92 12.36
N ALA A 59 -6.19 5.86 12.25
CA ALA A 59 -5.98 7.08 11.47
C ALA A 59 -4.86 7.95 12.06
N LEU A 60 -4.74 8.01 13.39
CA LEU A 60 -3.64 8.70 14.05
C LEU A 60 -2.30 8.01 13.78
N MET A 61 -2.23 6.68 13.92
CA MET A 61 -1.03 5.91 13.61
C MET A 61 -0.60 6.10 12.15
N ALA A 62 -1.54 6.01 11.20
CA ALA A 62 -1.28 6.20 9.78
C ALA A 62 -0.61 7.54 9.49
N LYS A 63 -1.15 8.65 10.04
CA LYS A 63 -0.54 9.98 9.91
C LYS A 63 0.88 10.04 10.47
N LYS A 64 1.15 9.35 11.58
CA LYS A 64 2.50 9.30 12.15
C LYS A 64 3.46 8.46 11.29
N PHE A 65 2.98 7.38 10.67
CA PHE A 65 3.78 6.59 9.74
C PHE A 65 4.08 7.34 8.43
N GLU A 66 3.11 8.08 7.89
CA GLU A 66 3.32 8.97 6.75
C GLU A 66 4.42 10.01 7.06
N ALA A 67 4.37 10.63 8.25
CA ALA A 67 5.40 11.57 8.70
C ALA A 67 6.80 10.91 8.85
N ILE A 68 6.87 9.63 9.23
CA ILE A 68 8.13 8.88 9.25
C ILE A 68 8.64 8.64 7.84
N ALA A 69 7.77 8.19 6.93
CA ALA A 69 8.14 7.90 5.54
C ALA A 69 8.65 9.15 4.81
N GLU A 70 8.10 10.32 5.12
CA GLU A 70 8.53 11.63 4.61
C GLU A 70 9.78 12.19 5.32
N GLY A 71 10.25 11.55 6.39
CA GLY A 71 11.40 12.02 7.17
C GLY A 71 11.12 13.20 8.11
N LYS A 72 9.86 13.68 8.19
CA LYS A 72 9.42 14.73 9.12
C LYS A 72 9.43 14.26 10.57
N LEU A 73 9.19 12.98 10.81
CA LEU A 73 9.26 12.34 12.12
C LEU A 73 10.36 11.27 12.12
N LYS A 74 11.42 11.46 12.90
CA LYS A 74 12.57 10.54 12.91
C LYS A 74 12.40 9.34 13.84
N ARG A 75 11.60 9.49 14.91
CA ARG A 75 11.41 8.47 15.95
C ARG A 75 9.97 8.46 16.41
N LEU A 76 9.38 7.27 16.53
CA LEU A 76 8.02 7.06 17.02
C LEU A 76 7.99 5.88 17.97
N ILE A 77 7.36 6.05 19.13
CA ILE A 77 7.03 4.98 20.07
C ILE A 77 5.50 4.86 20.12
N ILE A 78 4.97 3.63 19.99
CA ILE A 78 3.53 3.36 20.03
C ILE A 78 3.24 2.46 21.23
N ASN A 79 2.58 3.02 22.24
CA ASN A 79 2.14 2.29 23.43
C ASN A 79 0.64 2.01 23.30
N MET A 80 0.28 0.75 23.02
CA MET A 80 -1.11 0.33 22.83
C MET A 80 -1.34 -1.10 23.34
N PRO A 81 -2.57 -1.44 23.77
CA PRO A 81 -2.88 -2.77 24.27
C PRO A 81 -2.80 -3.85 23.18
N PRO A 82 -2.75 -5.14 23.56
CA PRO A 82 -2.95 -6.24 22.63
C PRO A 82 -4.23 -6.10 21.81
N ARG A 83 -4.27 -6.71 20.61
CA ARG A 83 -5.45 -6.70 19.70
C ARG A 83 -5.89 -5.33 19.16
N HIS A 84 -4.99 -4.35 19.15
CA HIS A 84 -5.23 -3.04 18.55
C HIS A 84 -4.51 -2.85 17.19
N THR A 85 -4.23 -3.97 16.49
CA THR A 85 -3.65 -3.96 15.13
C THR A 85 -2.26 -3.30 15.00
N LYS A 86 -1.66 -2.86 16.11
CA LYS A 86 -0.39 -2.11 16.11
C LYS A 86 0.74 -2.83 15.36
N SER A 87 0.86 -4.14 15.54
CA SER A 87 1.91 -4.95 14.94
C SER A 87 1.64 -5.24 13.46
N GLU A 88 0.38 -5.47 13.06
CA GLU A 88 0.04 -5.64 11.64
C GLU A 88 0.28 -4.34 10.85
N PHE A 89 -0.01 -3.19 11.46
CA PHE A 89 0.31 -1.91 10.84
C PHE A 89 1.82 -1.64 10.80
N ALA A 90 2.52 -1.68 11.94
CA ALA A 90 3.90 -1.24 12.02
C ALA A 90 4.91 -2.25 11.44
N SER A 91 4.66 -3.56 11.59
CA SER A 91 5.63 -4.61 11.25
C SER A 91 5.32 -5.32 9.93
N TYR A 92 4.13 -5.10 9.35
CA TYR A 92 3.72 -5.75 8.11
C TYR A 92 3.37 -4.73 7.02
N LEU A 93 2.34 -3.90 7.21
CA LEU A 93 1.85 -3.00 6.16
C LEU A 93 2.73 -1.75 5.96
N LEU A 94 3.33 -1.23 7.03
CA LEU A 94 4.26 -0.10 6.93
C LEU A 94 5.53 -0.42 6.13
N PRO A 95 6.29 -1.49 6.42
CA PRO A 95 7.49 -1.79 5.65
C PRO A 95 7.19 -2.10 4.19
N SER A 96 6.09 -2.79 3.86
CA SER A 96 5.71 -3.03 2.45
C SER A 96 5.39 -1.72 1.73
N TRP A 97 4.60 -0.83 2.34
CA TRP A 97 4.28 0.48 1.77
C TRP A 97 5.53 1.36 1.60
N TYR A 98 6.38 1.40 2.62
CA TYR A 98 7.60 2.19 2.60
C TYR A 98 8.58 1.75 1.51
N LEU A 99 8.76 0.44 1.33
CA LEU A 99 9.58 -0.13 0.28
C LEU A 99 8.98 0.09 -1.12
N GLY A 100 7.66 0.03 -1.28
CA GLY A 100 7.00 0.39 -2.53
C GLY A 100 7.28 1.82 -2.97
N LYS A 101 7.31 2.76 -2.02
CA LYS A 101 7.67 4.16 -2.28
C LYS A 101 9.17 4.39 -2.43
N ASN A 102 9.97 3.60 -1.73
CA ASN A 102 11.42 3.79 -1.63
C ASN A 102 12.17 2.46 -1.83
N PRO A 103 12.14 1.89 -3.05
CA PRO A 103 12.65 0.54 -3.28
C PRO A 103 14.15 0.38 -3.07
N GLY A 104 14.92 1.47 -3.13
CA GLY A 104 16.35 1.50 -2.80
C GLY A 104 16.67 1.63 -1.31
N LYS A 105 15.68 1.81 -0.43
CA LYS A 105 15.90 1.93 1.03
C LYS A 105 15.94 0.56 1.69
N LYS A 106 16.58 0.51 2.85
CA LYS A 106 16.71 -0.71 3.67
C LYS A 106 15.85 -0.56 4.92
N VAL A 107 15.08 -1.60 5.23
CA VAL A 107 14.29 -1.70 6.46
C VAL A 107 14.85 -2.81 7.33
N ILE A 108 15.05 -2.52 8.61
CA ILE A 108 15.45 -3.51 9.62
C ILE A 108 14.27 -3.69 10.56
N GLN A 109 13.87 -4.95 10.76
CA GLN A 109 12.83 -5.32 11.71
C GLN A 109 13.45 -6.15 12.83
N CYS A 110 13.18 -5.76 14.07
CA CYS A 110 13.65 -6.47 15.26
C CYS A 110 12.45 -6.89 16.12
N SER A 111 12.56 -8.03 16.78
CA SER A 111 11.56 -8.57 17.70
C SER A 111 12.26 -9.31 18.84
N ASN A 112 11.54 -9.58 19.93
CA ASN A 112 12.06 -10.33 21.06
C ASN A 112 12.44 -11.78 20.69
N THR A 113 11.73 -12.37 19.73
CA THR A 113 12.03 -13.73 19.23
C THR A 113 12.36 -13.69 17.75
N ALA A 114 13.31 -14.54 17.34
CA ALA A 114 13.69 -14.70 15.95
C ALA A 114 12.52 -15.17 15.08
N GLU A 115 11.70 -16.09 15.60
CA GLU A 115 10.51 -16.60 14.89
C GLU A 115 9.52 -15.49 14.54
N LEU A 116 9.23 -14.58 15.48
CA LEU A 116 8.29 -13.48 15.23
C LEU A 116 8.88 -12.48 14.24
N ALA A 117 10.19 -12.20 14.30
CA ALA A 117 10.87 -11.36 13.32
C ALA A 117 10.80 -11.96 11.91
N VAL A 118 11.16 -13.23 11.76
CA VAL A 118 11.12 -13.96 10.49
C VAL A 118 9.69 -14.06 9.96
N GLY A 119 8.71 -14.29 10.83
CA GLY A 119 7.30 -14.38 10.47
C GLY A 119 6.78 -13.10 9.80
N PHE A 120 7.07 -11.93 10.38
CA PHE A 120 6.72 -10.65 9.76
C PHE A 120 7.50 -10.41 8.46
N GLY A 121 8.81 -10.69 8.43
CA GLY A 121 9.60 -10.60 7.20
C GLY A 121 9.02 -11.42 6.05
N ARG A 122 8.57 -12.66 6.33
CA ARG A 122 7.86 -13.51 5.37
C ARG A 122 6.53 -12.90 4.91
N LYS A 123 5.72 -12.39 5.84
CA LYS A 123 4.45 -11.72 5.51
C LYS A 123 4.70 -10.56 4.53
N VAL A 124 5.62 -9.65 4.87
CA VAL A 124 5.95 -8.48 4.03
C VAL A 124 6.41 -8.93 2.65
N ARG A 125 7.34 -9.88 2.58
CA ARG A 125 7.83 -10.44 1.30
C ARG A 125 6.69 -10.98 0.44
N ASN A 126 5.81 -11.80 1.03
CA ASN A 126 4.69 -12.40 0.32
C ASN A 126 3.69 -11.35 -0.16
N LEU A 127 3.48 -10.27 0.61
CA LEU A 127 2.62 -9.17 0.18
C LEU A 127 3.23 -8.44 -1.02
N VAL A 128 4.54 -8.14 -0.97
CA VAL A 128 5.24 -7.49 -2.09
C VAL A 128 5.20 -8.34 -3.37
N ASP A 129 5.17 -9.66 -3.25
CA ASP A 129 5.04 -10.60 -4.37
C ASP A 129 3.59 -10.77 -4.88
N SER A 130 2.60 -10.14 -4.22
CA SER A 130 1.18 -10.33 -4.56
C SER A 130 0.71 -9.43 -5.71
N GLU A 131 -0.26 -9.91 -6.49
CA GLU A 131 -0.90 -9.13 -7.57
C GLU A 131 -1.50 -7.82 -7.06
N HIS A 132 -2.16 -7.85 -5.90
CA HIS A 132 -2.76 -6.67 -5.28
C HIS A 132 -1.72 -5.59 -4.97
N TYR A 133 -0.52 -5.99 -4.56
CA TYR A 133 0.57 -5.07 -4.34
C TYR A 133 1.10 -4.49 -5.65
N ALA A 134 1.22 -5.32 -6.70
CA ALA A 134 1.64 -4.89 -8.03
C ALA A 134 0.66 -3.89 -8.67
N GLU A 135 -0.64 -3.95 -8.35
CA GLU A 135 -1.60 -2.91 -8.76
C GLU A 135 -1.21 -1.52 -8.23
N ILE A 136 -0.68 -1.46 -7.00
CA ILE A 136 -0.30 -0.20 -6.35
C ILE A 136 1.15 0.19 -6.67
N PHE A 137 2.07 -0.78 -6.73
CA PHE A 137 3.49 -0.55 -6.98
C PHE A 137 3.99 -1.43 -8.14
N PRO A 138 3.56 -1.14 -9.40
CA PRO A 138 3.85 -2.00 -10.55
C PRO A 138 5.35 -2.11 -10.89
N ASN A 139 6.14 -1.12 -10.46
CA ASN A 139 7.57 -1.04 -10.75
C ASN A 139 8.43 -1.60 -9.61
N VAL A 140 7.83 -2.16 -8.56
CA VAL A 140 8.55 -2.72 -7.40
C VAL A 140 8.19 -4.19 -7.26
N SER A 141 9.18 -5.06 -7.46
CA SER A 141 9.03 -6.51 -7.29
C SER A 141 10.13 -7.06 -6.37
N LEU A 142 10.13 -8.36 -6.09
CA LEU A 142 11.24 -8.98 -5.38
C LEU A 142 12.41 -9.20 -6.33
N ARG A 143 13.65 -8.96 -5.86
CA ARG A 143 14.84 -9.34 -6.63
C ARG A 143 14.91 -10.85 -6.78
N VAL A 144 15.24 -11.31 -7.98
CA VAL A 144 15.24 -12.73 -8.37
C VAL A 144 16.28 -13.53 -7.57
N ASP A 145 17.40 -12.91 -7.22
CA ASP A 145 18.54 -13.49 -6.50
C ASP A 145 18.41 -13.45 -4.97
N SER A 146 17.40 -12.77 -4.41
CA SER A 146 17.24 -12.59 -2.97
C SER A 146 15.78 -12.72 -2.52
N LYS A 147 15.30 -13.97 -2.44
CA LYS A 147 13.93 -14.32 -2.01
C LYS A 147 13.85 -15.00 -0.65
N ALA A 148 14.95 -15.14 0.09
CA ALA A 148 14.97 -15.86 1.36
C ALA A 148 14.20 -15.10 2.45
N ALA A 149 13.48 -15.84 3.31
CA ALA A 149 12.63 -15.28 4.36
C ALA A 149 13.35 -14.32 5.33
N GLY A 150 14.62 -14.58 5.63
CA GLY A 150 15.43 -13.74 6.53
C GLY A 150 16.20 -12.63 5.83
N ARG A 151 16.31 -12.66 4.50
CA ARG A 151 17.02 -11.67 3.69
C ARG A 151 16.45 -11.67 2.27
N TRP A 152 15.67 -10.64 1.99
CA TRP A 152 15.10 -10.39 0.67
C TRP A 152 15.25 -8.91 0.33
N ALA A 153 15.20 -8.59 -0.95
CA ALA A 153 15.36 -7.23 -1.45
C ALA A 153 14.30 -6.93 -2.52
N THR A 154 13.91 -5.66 -2.63
CA THR A 154 13.08 -5.16 -3.72
C THR A 154 13.94 -4.83 -4.95
N SER A 155 13.40 -5.13 -6.13
CA SER A 155 13.88 -4.60 -7.40
C SER A 155 13.52 -3.12 -7.47
N GLY A 156 14.45 -2.34 -7.97
CA GLY A 156 14.42 -0.89 -8.00
C GLY A 156 15.79 -0.35 -8.37
#